data_AF-A0A2T4Y9D3-F1
#
_entry.id   AF-A0A2T4Y9D3-F1
#
_cell.length_a   1.000
_cell.length_b   1.000
_cell.length_c   1.000
_cell.angle_alpha   90.00
_cell.angle_beta   90.00
_cell.angle_gamma   90.00
#
_symmetry.space_group_name_H-M   'P 1'
#
loop_
_entity.id
_entity.type
_entity.pdbx_description
1 polymer ?
#
loop_
_entity_poly.entity_id
_entity_poly.type
_entity_poly.pdbx_seq_one_letter_code
_entity_poly.pdbx_strand_id
1 'polypeptide(L)'
;MVQRSKRSMSPGRAREMQAVTRDFHLTVRRWCGEIPISSQIYIALDVLNFALNLANSQLNVAAGSNEPDKFHAMYRMDVDAGEE
;
A
#
# COMPACT_ATOMS: atom_id res chain seq x y z
N MET A 1 -6.04 -29.73 -10.93
CA MET A 1 -5.09 -28.59 -10.95
C MET A 1 -5.75 -27.44 -11.72
N VAL A 2 -6.30 -26.44 -11.03
CA VAL A 2 -6.99 -25.32 -11.70
C VAL A 2 -5.92 -24.45 -12.35
N GLN A 3 -5.91 -24.36 -13.69
CA GLN A 3 -5.11 -23.35 -14.38
C GLN A 3 -5.64 -21.98 -13.96
N ARG A 4 -4.98 -21.36 -12.98
CA ARG A 4 -5.17 -19.95 -12.67
C ARG A 4 -4.84 -19.20 -13.95
N SER A 5 -5.86 -18.66 -14.61
CA SER A 5 -5.68 -17.72 -15.72
C SER A 5 -4.55 -16.77 -15.30
N LYS A 6 -3.43 -16.77 -16.04
CA LYS A 6 -2.39 -15.75 -15.89
C LYS A 6 -3.02 -14.44 -16.34
N ARG A 7 -3.78 -13.78 -15.45
CA ARG A 7 -4.34 -12.46 -15.69
C ARG A 7 -3.14 -11.53 -15.76
N SER A 8 -2.60 -11.35 -16.97
CA SER A 8 -1.57 -10.36 -17.23
C SER A 8 -2.21 -8.99 -17.09
N MET A 9 -1.72 -8.20 -16.15
CA MET A 9 -2.14 -6.83 -15.96
C MET A 9 -1.32 -5.94 -16.89
N SER A 10 -1.97 -5.19 -17.77
CA SER A 10 -1.28 -4.20 -18.61
C SER A 10 -0.72 -3.07 -17.72
N PRO A 11 0.44 -2.47 -18.07
CA PRO A 11 1.00 -1.36 -17.30
C PRO A 11 0.05 -0.16 -17.15
N GLY A 12 -0.76 0.14 -18.18
CA GLY A 12 -1.77 1.21 -18.12
C GLY A 12 -2.83 0.94 -17.04
N ARG A 13 -3.37 -0.28 -17.02
CA ARG A 13 -4.32 -0.70 -15.97
C ARG A 13 -3.69 -0.70 -14.58
N ALA A 14 -2.41 -1.06 -14.44
CA ALA A 14 -1.71 -0.98 -13.17
C ALA A 14 -1.64 0.47 -12.64
N ARG A 15 -1.38 1.45 -13.51
CA ARG A 15 -1.37 2.89 -13.14
C ARG A 15 -2.75 3.39 -12.73
N GLU A 16 -3.81 3.00 -13.44
CA GLU A 16 -5.18 3.33 -13.06
C GLU A 16 -5.52 2.78 -11.67
N MET A 17 -5.20 1.50 -11.43
CA MET A 17 -5.43 0.86 -10.14
C MET A 17 -4.59 1.51 -9.04
N GLN A 18 -3.36 1.93 -9.35
CA GLN A 18 -2.49 2.63 -8.40
C GLN A 18 -3.08 3.98 -7.99
N ALA A 19 -3.57 4.78 -8.94
CA ALA A 19 -4.19 6.06 -8.64
C ALA A 19 -5.39 5.89 -7.69
N VAL A 20 -6.28 4.93 -7.99
CA VAL A 20 -7.43 4.61 -7.14
C VAL A 20 -6.99 4.13 -5.75
N THR A 21 -5.99 3.25 -5.69
CA THR A 21 -5.49 2.68 -4.42
C THR A 21 -4.84 3.76 -3.56
N ARG A 22 -4.10 4.70 -4.16
CA ARG A 22 -3.51 5.86 -3.47
C ARG A 22 -4.57 6.78 -2.89
N ASP A 23 -5.59 7.12 -3.66
CA ASP A 23 -6.64 8.04 -3.21
C ASP A 23 -7.48 7.41 -2.08
N PHE A 24 -7.76 6.12 -2.18
CA PHE A 24 -8.39 5.38 -1.09
C PHE A 24 -7.50 5.31 0.16
N HIS A 25 -6.20 5.06 0.01
CA HIS A 25 -5.25 5.07 1.14
C HIS A 25 -5.23 6.42 1.88
N LEU A 26 -5.28 7.54 1.16
CA LEU A 26 -5.39 8.87 1.78
C LEU A 26 -6.68 9.01 2.60
N THR A 27 -7.78 8.42 2.14
CA THR A 27 -9.07 8.42 2.83
C THR A 27 -8.99 7.59 4.12
N VAL A 28 -8.44 6.37 4.04
CA VAL A 28 -8.27 5.48 5.21
C VAL A 28 -7.37 6.13 6.26
N ARG A 29 -6.28 6.79 5.85
CA ARG A 29 -5.40 7.54 6.77
C ARG A 29 -6.12 8.68 7.50
N ARG A 30 -7.05 9.38 6.84
CA ARG A 30 -7.86 10.42 7.51
C ARG A 30 -8.76 9.82 8.57
N TRP A 31 -9.44 8.71 8.27
CA TRP A 31 -10.27 8.00 9.25
C TRP A 31 -9.47 7.52 10.46
N CYS A 32 -8.25 7.01 10.26
CA CYS A 32 -7.36 6.67 11.37
C CYS A 32 -7.07 7.86 12.30
N GLY A 33 -7.00 9.09 11.77
CA GLY A 33 -6.78 10.31 12.56
C GLY A 33 -7.99 10.77 13.37
N GLU A 34 -9.20 10.31 13.03
CA GLU A 34 -10.45 10.66 13.71
C GLU A 34 -10.85 9.64 14.78
N ILE A 35 -10.26 8.44 14.74
CA ILE A 35 -10.67 7.31 15.57
C ILE A 35 -9.71 7.11 16.75
N PRO A 36 -10.21 6.80 17.96
CA PRO A 36 -9.35 6.51 19.11
C PRO A 36 -8.42 5.31 18.84
N ILE A 37 -7.12 5.50 19.14
CA ILE A 37 -6.05 4.52 18.88
C ILE A 37 -6.32 3.16 19.52
N SER A 38 -6.94 3.13 20.70
CA SER A 38 -7.24 1.90 21.44
C SER A 38 -8.47 1.13 20.91
N SER A 39 -9.19 1.69 19.93
CA SER A 39 -10.38 1.04 19.39
C SER A 39 -10.00 -0.09 18.42
N GLN A 40 -10.83 -1.13 18.37
CA GLN A 40 -10.69 -2.20 17.39
C GLN A 40 -10.78 -1.69 15.94
N ILE A 41 -11.54 -0.60 15.73
CA ILE A 41 -11.68 0.03 14.41
C ILE A 41 -10.35 0.65 13.98
N TYR A 42 -9.65 1.34 14.87
CA TYR A 42 -8.32 1.88 14.56
C TYR A 42 -7.35 0.77 14.13
N ILE A 43 -7.29 -0.33 14.89
CA ILE A 43 -6.42 -1.48 14.58
C ILE A 43 -6.76 -2.06 13.20
N ALA A 44 -8.05 -2.21 12.88
CA ALA A 44 -8.47 -2.71 11.57
C ALA A 44 -8.08 -1.76 10.42
N LEU A 45 -8.22 -0.44 10.62
CA LEU A 45 -7.83 0.55 9.63
C LEU A 45 -6.31 0.67 9.47
N ASP A 46 -5.54 0.46 10.53
CA ASP A 46 -4.08 0.44 10.49
C ASP A 46 -3.56 -0.75 9.66
N VAL A 47 -4.12 -1.95 9.88
CA VAL A 47 -3.84 -3.12 9.05
C VAL A 47 -4.25 -2.89 7.59
N LEU A 48 -5.38 -2.22 7.35
CA LEU A 48 -5.80 -1.86 5.99
C LEU A 48 -4.83 -0.87 5.33
N ASN A 49 -4.34 0.14 6.06
CA ASN A 49 -3.32 1.07 5.56
C ASN A 49 -2.04 0.33 5.14
N PHE A 50 -1.58 -0.61 5.96
CA PHE A 50 -0.43 -1.46 5.61
C PHE A 50 -0.68 -2.23 4.31
N ALA A 51 -1.84 -2.88 4.19
CA ALA A 51 -2.20 -3.65 3.00
C ALA A 51 -2.30 -2.77 1.73
N LEU A 52 -2.84 -1.55 1.85
CA LEU A 52 -2.93 -0.60 0.74
C LEU A 52 -1.54 -0.09 0.30
N ASN A 53 -0.62 0.13 1.24
CA ASN A 53 0.77 0.47 0.92
C ASN A 53 1.47 -0.67 0.17
N LEU A 54 1.30 -1.91 0.64
CA LEU A 54 1.84 -3.07 -0.06
C LEU A 54 1.26 -3.18 -1.48
N ALA A 55 -0.07 -3.02 -1.63
CA ALA A 55 -0.72 -3.05 -2.93
C ALA A 55 -0.19 -1.96 -3.88
N ASN A 56 0.00 -0.72 -3.39
CA ASN A 56 0.58 0.37 -4.18
C ASN A 56 2.00 0.06 -4.64
N SER A 57 2.84 -0.49 -3.76
CA SER A 57 4.20 -0.90 -4.11
C SER A 57 4.21 -1.96 -5.22
N GLN A 58 3.35 -2.97 -5.13
CA GLN A 58 3.24 -4.01 -6.17
C GLN A 58 2.66 -3.47 -7.49
N LEU A 59 1.72 -2.51 -7.42
CA LEU A 59 1.18 -1.85 -8.61
C LEU A 59 2.22 -0.96 -9.30
N ASN A 60 3.10 -0.29 -8.54
CA ASN A 60 4.24 0.46 -9.07
C ASN A 60 5.16 -0.44 -9.91
N VAL A 61 5.54 -1.60 -9.37
CA VAL A 61 6.34 -2.60 -10.08
C VAL A 61 5.62 -3.08 -11.35
N ALA A 62 4.32 -3.38 -11.25
CA ALA A 62 3.54 -3.83 -12.40
C ALA A 62 3.32 -2.74 -13.47
N ALA A 63 3.37 -1.46 -13.09
CA ALA A 63 3.28 -0.32 -14.01
C ALA A 63 4.58 -0.05 -14.79
N GLY A 64 5.66 -0.80 -14.50
CA GLY A 64 7.00 -0.56 -15.06
C GLY A 64 7.61 0.75 -14.59
N SER A 65 7.16 1.27 -13.45
CA SER A 65 7.70 2.47 -12.82
C SER A 65 8.89 2.07 -11.94
N ASN A 66 10.08 2.57 -12.28
CA ASN A 66 11.26 2.49 -11.41
C ASN A 66 11.30 3.61 -10.36
N GLU A 67 10.25 4.43 -10.22
CA GLU A 67 10.22 5.41 -9.13
C GLU A 67 10.10 4.67 -7.79
N PRO A 68 11.13 4.74 -6.92
CA PRO A 68 11.01 4.20 -5.59
C PRO A 68 9.86 4.94 -4.90
N ASP A 69 8.91 4.17 -4.37
CA ASP A 69 7.79 4.70 -3.61
C ASP A 69 8.36 5.53 -2.45
N LYS A 70 8.24 6.86 -2.51
CA LYS A 70 8.86 7.80 -1.55
C LYS A 70 8.42 7.52 -0.11
N PHE A 71 7.32 6.79 0.07
CA PHE A 71 6.82 6.34 1.37
C PHE A 71 7.55 5.10 1.91
N HIS A 72 8.06 4.20 1.06
CA HIS A 72 8.88 3.06 1.49
C HIS A 72 10.22 3.49 2.08
N ALA A 73 10.78 4.61 1.60
CA ALA A 73 11.98 5.19 2.19
C ALA A 73 11.76 5.68 3.63
N MET A 74 10.54 6.10 3.96
CA MET A 74 10.21 6.63 5.29
C MET A 74 10.12 5.52 6.36
N TYR A 75 9.63 4.33 6.00
CA TYR A 75 9.53 3.18 6.92
C TYR A 75 10.76 2.26 6.95
N ARG A 76 11.69 2.39 5.99
CA ARG A 76 12.98 1.66 6.07
C ARG A 76 13.90 2.22 7.15
N MET A 77 13.80 3.52 7.43
CA MET A 77 14.63 4.17 8.45
C MET A 77 14.31 3.71 9.88
N ASP A 78 13.09 3.22 10.12
CA ASP A 78 12.69 2.74 11.45
C ASP A 78 13.11 1.28 11.72
N VAL A 79 13.51 0.52 10.69
CA VAL A 79 13.94 -0.88 10.84
C VAL A 79 15.46 -0.99 11.02
N ASP A 80 16.24 -0.07 10.45
CA ASP A 80 17.71 -0.07 10.56
C ASP A 80 18.24 0.64 11.84
N ALA A 81 17.36 1.18 12.69
CA ALA A 81 17.75 1.82 13.96
C ALA A 81 17.86 0.83 15.15
N GLY A 82 17.89 -0.47 14.87
CA GLY A 82 17.81 -1.54 15.88
C GLY A 82 18.86 -2.65 15.79
N GLU A 83 19.93 -2.49 15.01
CA GLU A 83 21.08 -3.40 15.08
C GLU A 83 22.37 -2.63 15.43
N GLU A 84 22.86 -2.98 16.63
CA GLU A 84 24.14 -2.68 17.32
C GLU A 84 24.31 -1.32 18.04
#